data_AF-A0A2R6XVI2-F1
#
_entry.id   AF-A0A2R6XVI2-F1
#
_cell.length_a   1.000
_cell.length_b   1.000
_cell.length_c   1.000
_cell.angle_alpha   90.00
_cell.angle_beta   90.00
_cell.angle_gamma   90.00
#
_symmetry.space_group_name_H-M   'P 1'
#
loop_
_entity.id
_entity.type
_entity.pdbx_description
1 polymer ?
#
loop_
_entity_poly.entity_id
_entity_poly.type
_entity_poly.pdbx_seq_one_letter_code
_entity_poly.pdbx_strand_id
1 'polypeptide(L)'
;MSITTRAAFVALVSLLSLTAAPSAVRGQEGDLLCHLLPVEQCAFAVDSNGYRCVLERILSDDTYICQTSSISVGEESPVEYIETDHCIAACGAERMTVGFSTDVFSTRGFTTKLCSPDCRDRCSNLADLYSNMVAGEGVTLAELCGEHKRSMLMSEYSHEYYDDMAPAPAPGPAYGAPAPSPSDSESDWY
;
A
#
# COMPACT_ATOMS: atom_id res chain seq x y z
N MET A 1 -21.94 1.27 53.89
CA MET A 1 -21.00 0.64 52.94
C MET A 1 -21.22 1.20 51.55
N SER A 2 -20.13 1.68 50.93
CA SER A 2 -19.88 1.74 49.49
C SER A 2 -20.68 2.69 48.59
N ILE A 3 -20.38 4.00 48.67
CA ILE A 3 -20.53 4.92 47.52
C ILE A 3 -19.20 5.60 47.19
N THR A 4 -18.36 5.88 48.19
CA THR A 4 -17.01 6.48 48.04
C THR A 4 -15.99 5.58 47.34
N THR A 5 -16.22 4.26 47.29
CA THR A 5 -15.29 3.31 46.63
C THR A 5 -15.46 3.21 45.12
N ARG A 6 -16.61 3.60 44.55
CA ARG A 6 -16.85 3.49 43.10
C ARG A 6 -16.21 4.63 42.31
N ALA A 7 -16.16 5.84 42.87
CA ALA A 7 -15.52 6.98 42.20
C ALA A 7 -13.99 6.82 42.12
N ALA A 8 -13.36 6.25 43.15
CA ALA A 8 -11.92 6.01 43.17
C ALA A 8 -11.47 4.94 42.16
N PHE A 9 -12.31 3.92 41.90
CA PHE A 9 -12.00 2.87 40.92
C PHE A 9 -12.08 3.35 39.48
N VAL A 10 -13.00 4.25 39.14
CA VAL A 10 -13.09 4.82 37.78
C VAL A 10 -11.92 5.78 37.52
N ALA A 11 -11.43 6.48 38.55
CA ALA A 11 -10.27 7.36 38.40
C ALA A 11 -8.92 6.62 38.24
N LEU A 12 -8.82 5.35 38.67
CA LEU A 12 -7.59 4.56 38.58
C LEU A 12 -7.38 3.84 37.24
N VAL A 13 -8.44 3.65 36.44
CA VAL A 13 -8.36 2.91 35.17
C VAL A 13 -8.11 3.84 33.96
N SER A 14 -8.22 5.17 34.13
CA SER A 14 -8.11 6.14 33.02
C SER A 14 -6.71 6.70 32.76
N LEU A 15 -5.64 6.11 33.32
CA LEU A 15 -4.27 6.66 33.21
C LEU A 15 -3.22 5.71 32.62
N LEU A 16 -3.63 4.66 31.90
CA LEU A 16 -2.69 3.75 31.24
C LEU A 16 -2.96 3.56 29.73
N SER A 17 -3.05 4.66 29.00
CA SER A 17 -2.79 4.65 27.56
C SER A 17 -1.35 5.11 27.32
N LEU A 18 -0.39 4.26 27.65
CA LEU A 18 0.99 4.40 27.22
C LEU A 18 1.03 4.03 25.73
N THR A 19 0.72 4.99 24.87
CA THR A 19 1.01 4.85 23.45
C THR A 19 2.53 4.78 23.33
N ALA A 20 3.07 3.61 23.01
CA ALA A 20 4.44 3.47 22.58
C ALA A 20 4.59 4.29 21.30
N ALA A 21 5.08 5.53 21.44
CA ALA A 21 5.56 6.27 20.28
C ALA A 21 6.73 5.46 19.70
N PRO A 22 6.80 5.26 18.38
CA PRO A 22 7.98 4.65 17.79
C PRO A 22 9.19 5.52 18.17
N SER A 23 10.11 4.94 18.94
CA SER A 23 11.36 5.59 19.27
C SER A 23 12.13 5.77 17.96
N ALA A 24 12.20 7.00 17.47
CA ALA A 24 13.16 7.35 16.43
C ALA A 24 14.54 7.03 16.99
N VAL A 25 15.27 6.15 16.32
CA VAL A 25 16.65 5.81 16.68
C VAL A 25 17.49 7.03 16.31
N ARG A 26 17.84 7.82 17.32
CA ARG A 26 18.69 9.01 17.17
C ARG A 26 20.14 8.62 17.42
N GLY A 27 21.06 9.14 16.62
CA GLY A 27 22.50 8.96 16.81
C GLY A 27 22.99 9.53 18.15
N GLN A 28 24.26 9.23 18.48
CA GLN A 28 24.92 9.71 19.70
C GLN A 28 25.11 11.25 19.71
N GLU A 29 25.04 11.86 18.53
CA GLU A 29 24.71 13.26 18.24
C GLU A 29 23.32 13.24 17.59
N GLY A 30 22.49 14.26 17.74
CA GLY A 30 21.07 14.26 17.33
C GLY A 30 20.76 13.93 15.86
N ASP A 31 21.74 13.56 15.05
CA ASP A 31 21.63 13.30 13.63
C ASP A 31 21.04 11.90 13.35
N LEU A 32 20.13 11.87 12.40
CA LEU A 32 19.71 10.66 11.71
C LEU A 32 20.80 10.25 10.72
N LEU A 33 21.34 9.03 10.87
CA LEU A 33 22.29 8.40 9.96
C LEU A 33 21.75 7.05 9.52
N CYS A 34 21.67 6.79 8.22
CA CYS A 34 21.04 5.57 7.68
C CYS A 34 21.63 4.28 8.27
N HIS A 35 22.95 4.18 8.38
CA HIS A 35 23.63 2.97 8.89
C HIS A 35 23.38 2.68 10.38
N LEU A 36 22.78 3.63 11.12
CA LEU A 36 22.36 3.44 12.52
C LEU A 36 20.86 3.13 12.63
N LEU A 37 20.09 3.25 11.55
CA LEU A 37 18.68 2.93 11.57
C LEU A 37 18.45 1.41 11.67
N PRO A 38 17.42 0.97 12.42
CA PRO A 38 16.90 -0.38 12.28
C PRO A 38 16.51 -0.65 10.82
N VAL A 39 16.69 -1.88 10.36
CA VAL A 39 16.34 -2.29 8.99
C VAL A 39 14.88 -1.98 8.67
N GLU A 40 13.98 -2.19 9.63
CA GLU A 40 12.55 -1.88 9.56
C GLU A 40 12.25 -0.38 9.53
N GLN A 41 13.24 0.51 9.63
CA GLN A 41 13.06 1.96 9.49
C GLN A 41 13.90 2.55 8.36
N CYS A 42 14.63 1.71 7.64
CA CYS A 42 15.60 2.14 6.66
C CYS A 42 14.97 2.63 5.36
N ALA A 43 14.12 1.80 4.74
CA ALA A 43 13.56 2.13 3.44
C ALA A 43 12.76 3.44 3.52
N PHE A 44 13.00 4.32 2.54
CA PHE A 44 12.35 5.63 2.43
C PHE A 44 12.70 6.64 3.53
N ALA A 45 13.68 6.35 4.41
CA ALA A 45 14.20 7.37 5.30
C ALA A 45 15.14 8.35 4.56
N VAL A 46 15.36 9.51 5.16
CA VAL A 46 16.21 10.58 4.68
C VAL A 46 17.11 11.00 5.84
N ASP A 47 18.42 10.96 5.61
CA ASP A 47 19.38 11.34 6.64
C ASP A 47 19.45 12.85 6.87
N SER A 48 20.22 13.24 7.88
CA SER A 48 20.37 14.66 8.27
C SER A 48 21.07 15.50 7.20
N ASN A 49 21.76 14.86 6.24
CA ASN A 49 22.39 15.51 5.11
C ASN A 49 21.47 15.58 3.88
N GLY A 50 20.24 15.08 3.98
CA GLY A 50 19.26 15.07 2.90
C GLY A 50 19.44 13.92 1.89
N TYR A 51 20.24 12.91 2.21
CA TYR A 51 20.41 11.73 1.35
C TYR A 51 19.41 10.63 1.73
N ARG A 52 18.92 9.92 0.72
CA ARG A 52 17.96 8.83 0.91
C ARG A 52 18.64 7.59 1.48
N CYS A 53 18.01 6.95 2.45
CA CYS A 53 18.41 5.66 2.97
C CYS A 53 17.88 4.53 2.09
N VAL A 54 18.71 3.51 1.86
CA VAL A 54 18.39 2.34 1.06
C VAL A 54 18.63 1.07 1.85
N LEU A 55 17.65 0.16 1.78
CA LEU A 55 17.78 -1.18 2.33
C LEU A 55 18.43 -2.07 1.28
N GLU A 56 19.54 -2.70 1.64
CA GLU A 56 20.25 -3.66 0.79
C GLU A 56 20.24 -5.05 1.41
N ARG A 57 20.26 -6.08 0.56
CA ARG A 57 20.35 -7.48 0.99
C ARG A 57 21.74 -8.03 0.69
N ILE A 58 22.43 -8.48 1.73
CA ILE A 58 23.71 -9.17 1.62
C ILE A 58 23.43 -10.62 1.23
N LEU A 59 23.80 -11.00 -0.01
CA LEU A 59 23.50 -12.32 -0.56
C LEU A 59 24.23 -13.49 0.14
N SER A 60 25.39 -13.25 0.74
CA SER A 60 26.17 -14.32 1.40
C SER A 60 25.50 -14.80 2.69
N ASP A 61 24.86 -13.89 3.41
CA ASP A 61 24.41 -14.11 4.79
C ASP A 61 22.88 -14.01 4.92
N ASP A 62 22.17 -13.69 3.84
CA ASP A 62 20.73 -13.43 3.81
C ASP A 62 20.30 -12.39 4.87
N THR A 63 21.12 -11.35 5.02
CA THR A 63 20.88 -10.27 5.97
C THR A 63 20.58 -8.96 5.26
N TYR A 64 19.83 -8.10 5.93
CA TYR A 64 19.52 -6.76 5.45
C TYR A 64 20.39 -5.74 6.16
N ILE A 65 20.89 -4.77 5.42
CA ILE A 65 21.64 -3.63 5.95
C ILE A 65 21.04 -2.33 5.45
N CYS A 66 21.15 -1.29 6.27
CA CYS A 66 20.76 0.05 5.88
C CYS A 66 21.98 0.88 5.46
N GLN A 67 21.90 1.50 4.29
CA GLN A 67 22.96 2.37 3.77
C GLN A 67 22.42 3.72 3.36
N THR A 68 23.31 4.72 3.31
CA THR A 68 23.03 6.03 2.71
C THR A 68 23.29 5.94 1.21
N SER A 69 22.31 6.28 0.39
CA SER A 69 22.48 6.38 -1.08
C SER A 69 23.14 7.69 -1.49
N SER A 70 23.60 7.78 -2.74
CA SER A 70 24.08 9.04 -3.33
C SER A 70 22.97 9.96 -3.84
N ILE A 71 21.71 9.61 -3.64
CA ILE A 71 20.55 10.33 -4.16
C ILE A 71 20.03 11.24 -3.05
N SER A 72 20.12 12.56 -3.26
CA SER A 72 19.52 13.55 -2.38
C SER A 72 18.03 13.71 -2.64
N VAL A 73 17.29 14.14 -1.63
CA VAL A 73 15.89 14.54 -1.79
C VAL A 73 15.78 15.90 -2.48
N GLY A 74 14.64 16.18 -3.12
CA GLY A 74 14.34 17.50 -3.67
C GLY A 74 14.17 18.58 -2.58
N GLU A 75 14.24 19.85 -2.95
CA GLU A 75 14.18 20.99 -1.99
C GLU A 75 12.90 21.02 -1.14
N GLU A 76 11.79 20.50 -1.66
CA GLU A 76 10.49 20.46 -0.97
C GLU A 76 10.31 19.21 -0.08
N SER A 77 11.26 18.27 -0.13
CA SER A 77 11.20 17.04 0.65
C SER A 77 11.82 17.22 2.05
N PRO A 78 11.31 16.50 3.06
CA PRO A 78 11.84 16.59 4.42
C PRO A 78 13.23 15.94 4.52
N VAL A 79 14.08 16.53 5.36
CA VAL A 79 15.37 15.98 5.81
C VAL A 79 15.25 15.43 7.22
N GLU A 80 16.15 14.55 7.65
CA GLU A 80 16.08 13.89 8.97
C GLU A 80 14.71 13.23 9.21
N TYR A 81 14.21 12.48 8.21
CA TYR A 81 12.84 12.00 8.16
C TYR A 81 12.75 10.49 7.97
N ILE A 82 11.86 9.83 8.71
CA ILE A 82 11.53 8.42 8.55
C ILE A 82 10.08 8.33 8.09
N GLU A 83 9.85 7.67 6.96
CA GLU A 83 8.51 7.55 6.41
C GLU A 83 7.56 6.74 7.31
N THR A 84 6.30 7.14 7.33
CA THR A 84 5.26 6.47 8.12
C THR A 84 4.72 5.24 7.40
N ASP A 85 4.26 4.24 8.17
CA ASP A 85 3.62 3.05 7.58
C ASP A 85 2.38 3.39 6.76
N HIS A 86 1.65 4.44 7.17
CA HIS A 86 0.54 4.99 6.42
C HIS A 86 1.00 5.41 5.02
N CYS A 87 2.04 6.24 4.93
CA CYS A 87 2.53 6.74 3.65
C CYS A 87 3.10 5.63 2.77
N ILE A 88 3.86 4.71 3.35
CA ILE A 88 4.36 3.52 2.66
C ILE A 88 3.21 2.74 2.03
N ALA A 89 2.16 2.42 2.81
CA ALA A 89 1.03 1.66 2.32
C ALA A 89 0.17 2.42 1.29
N ALA A 90 -0.08 3.72 1.54
CA ALA A 90 -0.87 4.60 0.68
C ALA A 90 -0.22 4.78 -0.70
N CYS A 91 1.11 4.81 -0.75
CA CYS A 91 1.87 4.92 -1.99
C CYS A 91 2.20 3.57 -2.65
N GLY A 92 1.75 2.45 -2.09
CA GLY A 92 1.94 1.13 -2.69
C GLY A 92 3.34 0.53 -2.51
N ALA A 93 4.05 0.96 -1.48
CA ALA A 93 5.34 0.42 -1.06
C ALA A 93 5.19 -0.53 0.15
N GLU A 94 6.30 -1.19 0.50
CA GLU A 94 6.42 -2.02 1.70
C GLU A 94 7.66 -1.62 2.53
N ARG A 95 7.60 -1.79 3.86
CA ARG A 95 8.67 -1.34 4.78
C ARG A 95 10.03 -1.98 4.47
N MET A 96 10.02 -3.23 4.05
CA MET A 96 11.21 -4.03 3.75
C MET A 96 11.50 -4.10 2.25
N THR A 97 11.18 -3.03 1.52
CA THR A 97 11.48 -2.94 0.09
C THR A 97 12.99 -2.83 -0.14
N VAL A 98 13.55 -3.76 -0.91
CA VAL A 98 14.94 -3.74 -1.38
C VAL A 98 14.97 -3.38 -2.85
N GLY A 99 15.39 -2.14 -3.13
CA GLY A 99 15.34 -1.57 -4.48
C GLY A 99 13.91 -1.37 -5.00
N PHE A 100 13.77 -0.59 -6.07
CA PHE A 100 12.52 -0.45 -6.82
C PHE A 100 12.78 -0.80 -8.28
N SER A 101 11.96 -1.69 -8.85
CA SER A 101 11.90 -1.83 -10.31
C SER A 101 11.04 -0.71 -10.88
N THR A 102 11.43 -0.16 -12.02
CA THR A 102 10.59 0.80 -12.77
C THR A 102 9.38 0.12 -13.43
N ASP A 103 9.37 -1.22 -13.53
CA ASP A 103 8.24 -1.98 -14.07
C ASP A 103 6.95 -1.82 -13.24
N VAL A 104 7.07 -1.47 -11.95
CA VAL A 104 5.92 -1.32 -11.05
C VAL A 104 4.98 -0.20 -11.49
N PHE A 105 5.50 0.84 -12.16
CA PHE A 105 4.71 1.97 -12.69
C PHE A 105 3.76 1.55 -13.82
N SER A 106 3.98 0.38 -14.43
CA SER A 106 3.09 -0.19 -15.44
C SER A 106 1.94 -0.99 -14.83
N THR A 107 1.97 -1.28 -13.52
CA THR A 107 0.94 -2.08 -12.87
C THR A 107 -0.22 -1.20 -12.41
N ARG A 108 -1.44 -1.55 -12.85
CA ARG A 108 -2.67 -0.79 -12.52
C ARG A 108 -2.83 -0.57 -11.01
N GLY A 109 -2.52 -1.57 -10.20
CA GLY A 109 -2.66 -1.51 -8.74
C GLY A 109 -1.72 -0.49 -8.09
N PHE A 110 -0.44 -0.50 -8.47
CA PHE A 110 0.54 0.44 -7.95
C PHE A 110 0.22 1.87 -8.41
N THR A 111 -0.02 2.07 -9.70
CA THR A 111 -0.32 3.41 -10.25
C THR A 111 -1.59 4.01 -9.67
N THR A 112 -2.58 3.18 -9.30
CA THR A 112 -3.78 3.65 -8.58
C THR A 112 -3.43 4.21 -7.19
N LYS A 113 -2.55 3.54 -6.44
CA LYS A 113 -2.10 4.00 -5.13
C LYS A 113 -1.22 5.25 -5.24
N LEU A 114 -0.22 5.23 -6.12
CA LEU A 114 0.67 6.35 -6.39
C LEU A 114 -0.10 7.62 -6.78
N CYS A 115 -1.09 7.49 -7.67
CA CYS A 115 -1.88 8.62 -8.15
C CYS A 115 -3.03 9.02 -7.21
N SER A 116 -3.16 8.37 -6.06
CA SER A 116 -4.14 8.76 -5.04
C SER A 116 -3.73 10.07 -4.35
N PRO A 117 -4.69 10.90 -3.90
CA PRO A 117 -4.39 12.08 -3.08
C PRO A 117 -3.67 11.73 -1.77
N ASP A 118 -3.95 10.55 -1.20
CA ASP A 118 -3.32 10.10 0.03
C ASP A 118 -1.82 9.87 -0.12
N CYS A 119 -1.35 9.43 -1.30
CA CYS A 119 0.08 9.37 -1.58
C CYS A 119 0.62 10.74 -2.00
N ARG A 120 0.11 11.28 -3.12
CA ARG A 120 0.73 12.41 -3.79
C ARG A 120 0.72 13.69 -2.96
N ASP A 121 -0.35 13.92 -2.22
CA ASP A 121 -0.57 15.20 -1.55
C ASP A 121 -0.20 15.14 -0.05
N ARG A 122 0.00 13.94 0.52
CA ARG A 122 0.29 13.76 1.96
C ARG A 122 1.62 13.07 2.27
N CYS A 123 2.28 12.49 1.28
CA CYS A 123 3.52 11.73 1.45
C CYS A 123 4.62 12.29 0.54
N SER A 124 5.05 13.52 0.81
CA SER A 124 5.96 14.28 -0.06
C SER A 124 7.27 13.56 -0.37
N ASN A 125 7.85 12.87 0.62
CA ASN A 125 9.11 12.13 0.44
C ASN A 125 8.98 10.97 -0.56
N LEU A 126 7.90 10.19 -0.50
CA LEU A 126 7.60 9.12 -1.46
C LEU A 126 7.15 9.69 -2.82
N ALA A 127 6.36 10.77 -2.84
CA ALA A 127 5.95 11.43 -4.07
C ALA A 127 7.17 11.99 -4.83
N ASP A 128 8.13 12.62 -4.14
CA ASP A 128 9.40 13.09 -4.70
C ASP A 128 10.24 11.94 -5.25
N LEU A 129 10.36 10.83 -4.50
CA LEU A 129 11.08 9.64 -4.95
C LEU A 129 10.52 9.14 -6.28
N TYR A 130 9.20 8.94 -6.35
CA TYR A 130 8.57 8.43 -7.57
C TYR A 130 8.61 9.44 -8.71
N SER A 131 8.48 10.73 -8.42
CA SER A 131 8.67 11.79 -9.42
C SER A 131 10.06 11.70 -10.06
N ASN A 132 11.12 11.53 -9.26
CA ASN A 132 12.47 11.36 -9.78
C ASN A 132 12.66 10.06 -10.58
N MET A 133 12.04 8.97 -10.15
CA MET A 133 12.10 7.70 -10.88
C MET A 133 11.44 7.78 -12.25
N VAL A 134 10.22 8.33 -12.33
CA VAL A 134 9.49 8.43 -13.61
C VAL A 134 10.10 9.50 -14.52
N ALA A 135 10.69 10.56 -13.95
CA ALA A 135 11.47 11.53 -14.72
C ALA A 135 12.69 10.90 -15.37
N GLY A 136 13.31 9.89 -14.74
CA GLY A 136 14.36 9.07 -15.34
C GLY A 136 13.91 8.31 -16.59
N GLU A 137 12.62 8.00 -16.69
CA GLU A 137 11.98 7.40 -17.88
C GLU A 137 11.47 8.46 -18.88
N GLY A 138 11.72 9.74 -18.62
CA GLY A 138 11.33 10.85 -19.50
C GLY A 138 9.85 11.25 -19.43
N VAL A 139 9.12 10.81 -18.40
CA VAL A 139 7.72 11.18 -18.16
C VAL A 139 7.57 11.86 -16.80
N THR A 140 6.61 12.76 -16.67
CA THR A 140 6.29 13.37 -15.38
C THR A 140 5.26 12.53 -14.61
N LEU A 141 5.26 12.66 -13.29
CA LEU A 141 4.25 12.03 -12.44
C LEU A 141 2.82 12.49 -12.81
N ALA A 142 2.68 13.75 -13.24
CA ALA A 142 1.41 14.30 -13.70
C ALA A 142 0.91 13.62 -14.98
N GLU A 143 1.78 13.40 -15.97
CA GLU A 143 1.45 12.68 -17.20
C GLU A 143 1.07 11.23 -16.91
N LEU A 144 1.85 10.52 -16.09
CA LEU A 144 1.55 9.14 -15.68
C LEU A 144 0.14 9.04 -15.06
N CYS A 145 -0.18 9.92 -14.12
CA CYS A 145 -1.47 9.91 -13.45
C CYS A 145 -2.63 10.37 -14.35
N GLY A 146 -2.38 11.28 -15.29
CA GLY A 146 -3.34 11.69 -16.30
C GLY A 146 -3.73 10.52 -17.21
N GLU A 147 -2.74 9.79 -17.72
CA GLU A 147 -2.95 8.62 -18.57
C GLU A 147 -3.65 7.48 -17.81
N HIS A 148 -3.26 7.24 -16.55
CA HIS A 148 -3.93 6.25 -15.70
C HIS A 148 -5.41 6.60 -15.51
N LYS A 149 -5.73 7.85 -15.18
CA LYS A 149 -7.11 8.31 -15.00
C LYS A 149 -7.94 8.12 -16.28
N ARG A 150 -7.39 8.47 -17.44
CA ARG A 150 -8.05 8.30 -18.74
C ARG A 150 -8.32 6.82 -19.04
N SER A 151 -7.37 5.95 -18.72
CA SER A 151 -7.51 4.49 -18.84
C SER A 151 -8.63 3.94 -17.94
N MET A 152 -8.71 4.40 -16.68
CA MET A 152 -9.78 3.99 -15.76
C MET A 152 -11.16 4.39 -16.29
N LEU A 153 -11.32 5.63 -16.74
CA LEU A 153 -12.58 6.13 -17.30
C LEU A 153 -13.02 5.35 -18.54
N MET A 154 -12.08 4.99 -19.43
CA MET A 154 -12.39 4.16 -20.59
C MET A 154 -12.85 2.76 -20.18
N SER A 155 -12.21 2.16 -19.17
CA SER A 155 -12.61 0.85 -18.66
C SER A 155 -14.02 0.88 -18.04
N GLU A 156 -14.35 1.95 -17.30
CA GLU A 156 -15.67 2.15 -16.69
C GLU A 156 -16.75 2.32 -17.77
N TYR A 157 -16.49 3.18 -18.76
CA TYR A 157 -17.40 3.38 -19.89
C TYR A 157 -17.63 2.08 -20.68
N SER A 158 -16.58 1.29 -20.89
CA SER A 158 -16.74 0.00 -21.57
C SER A 158 -17.61 -0.98 -20.76
N HIS A 159 -17.46 -1.01 -19.43
CA HIS A 159 -18.28 -1.86 -18.58
C HIS A 159 -19.76 -1.44 -18.63
N GLU A 160 -20.06 -0.14 -18.55
CA GLU A 160 -21.43 0.38 -18.64
C GLU A 160 -22.09 0.03 -19.99
N TYR A 161 -21.34 0.12 -21.09
CA TYR A 161 -21.84 -0.24 -22.43
C TYR A 161 -22.13 -1.75 -22.59
N TYR A 162 -21.37 -2.63 -21.96
CA TYR A 162 -21.60 -4.09 -22.04
C TYR A 162 -22.69 -4.59 -21.10
N ASP A 163 -22.90 -3.95 -19.94
CA ASP A 163 -24.01 -4.29 -19.02
C ASP A 163 -25.38 -3.97 -19.64
N ASP A 164 -25.49 -2.88 -20.42
CA ASP A 164 -26.73 -2.53 -21.14
C ASP A 164 -27.03 -3.45 -22.33
N MET A 165 -26.02 -4.20 -22.81
CA MET A 165 -26.16 -5.21 -23.87
C MET A 165 -26.19 -6.64 -23.34
N ALA A 166 -26.24 -6.84 -22.02
CA ALA A 166 -26.35 -8.15 -21.42
C ALA A 166 -27.65 -8.83 -21.93
N PRO A 167 -27.58 -10.00 -22.60
CA PRO A 167 -28.77 -10.69 -23.05
C PRO A 167 -29.64 -11.00 -21.83
N ALA A 168 -30.93 -10.66 -21.93
CA ALA A 168 -31.91 -10.97 -20.90
C ALA A 168 -31.77 -12.43 -20.47
N PRO A 169 -31.86 -12.73 -19.15
CA PRO A 169 -31.80 -14.11 -18.69
C PRO A 169 -32.83 -14.93 -19.47
N ALA A 170 -32.35 -15.98 -20.16
CA ALA A 170 -33.22 -16.86 -20.91
C ALA A 170 -34.36 -17.32 -19.98
N PRO A 171 -35.62 -17.33 -20.43
CA PRO A 171 -36.72 -17.77 -19.60
C PRO A 171 -36.42 -19.18 -19.09
N GLY A 172 -36.28 -19.29 -17.76
CA GLY A 172 -36.07 -20.56 -17.08
C GLY A 172 -37.20 -21.53 -17.43
N PRO A 173 -36.93 -22.85 -17.43
CA PRO A 173 -37.91 -23.84 -17.84
C PRO A 173 -39.17 -23.71 -16.98
N ALA A 174 -40.31 -23.52 -17.65
CA ALA A 174 -41.61 -23.51 -17.01
C ALA A 174 -41.85 -24.87 -16.32
N TYR A 175 -41.92 -24.86 -14.99
CA TYR A 175 -42.44 -25.99 -14.23
C TYR A 175 -43.89 -26.22 -14.65
N GLY A 176 -44.14 -27.35 -15.31
CA GLY A 176 -45.46 -27.65 -15.84
C GLY A 176 -45.63 -29.08 -16.35
N ALA A 177 -45.46 -30.07 -15.48
CA ALA A 177 -46.28 -31.28 -15.39
C ALA A 177 -45.72 -32.24 -14.31
N PRO A 178 -46.55 -32.87 -13.47
CA PRO A 178 -46.11 -33.98 -12.64
C PRO A 178 -45.77 -35.18 -13.53
N ALA A 179 -44.63 -35.81 -13.24
CA ALA A 179 -44.19 -37.03 -13.89
C ALA A 179 -45.23 -38.16 -13.66
N PRO A 180 -45.57 -38.98 -14.68
CA PRO A 180 -46.28 -40.23 -14.44
C PRO A 180 -45.39 -41.18 -13.62
N SER A 181 -46.01 -41.82 -12.63
CA SER A 181 -45.40 -42.83 -11.78
C SER A 181 -44.75 -43.96 -12.60
N PRO A 182 -43.61 -44.51 -12.16
CA PRO A 182 -42.98 -45.63 -12.85
C PRO A 182 -43.83 -46.90 -12.67
N SER A 183 -44.15 -47.56 -13.77
CA SER A 183 -44.59 -48.96 -13.75
C SER A 183 -43.36 -49.86 -13.72
N ASP A 184 -43.30 -50.71 -12.71
CA ASP A 184 -42.31 -51.77 -12.56
C ASP A 184 -42.32 -52.75 -13.74
N SER A 185 -41.12 -53.04 -14.26
CA SER A 185 -40.72 -54.28 -14.93
C SER A 185 -39.21 -54.15 -15.19
N GLU A 186 -38.34 -54.58 -14.27
CA GLU A 186 -37.79 -55.94 -14.15
C GLU A 186 -37.03 -56.39 -15.41
N SER A 187 -35.76 -56.80 -15.21
CA SER A 187 -34.85 -57.57 -16.09
C SER A 187 -34.39 -56.88 -17.41
N ASP A 188 -33.12 -56.84 -17.82
CA ASP A 188 -32.07 -57.85 -17.73
C ASP A 188 -30.66 -57.28 -18.05
N TRP A 189 -29.66 -58.05 -17.65
CA TRP A 189 -28.21 -57.84 -17.75
C TRP A 189 -27.67 -57.90 -19.20
N TYR A 190 -26.70 -57.03 -19.55
CA TYR A 190 -25.29 -57.34 -19.89
C TYR A 190 -24.52 -56.07 -20.30
#